data_AF-A0A563VLH5-F1
#
_entry.id   AF-A0A563VLH5-F1
#
_cell.length_a   1.000
_cell.length_b   1.000
_cell.length_c   1.000
_cell.angle_alpha   90.00
_cell.angle_beta   90.00
_cell.angle_gamma   90.00
#
_symmetry.space_group_name_H-M   'P 1'
#
loop_
_entity.id
_entity.type
_entity.pdbx_description
1 polymer ?
#
loop_
_entity_poly.entity_id
_entity_poly.type
_entity_poly.pdbx_seq_one_letter_code
_entity_poly.pdbx_strand_id
1 'polypeptide(L)'
;MFSISTIKHLFILGTAVTASVIAAESAIAVSTFGINNDVKKFTATDNEDTLISDGVAVVSNGNTNVYIGTNQVNNNNQDPILTSFTNGTRDWVFTDIETTGADARGIALLWDGNNDLYAAFTTDGTQGDASNDFRRFTTNGWLNSYGQGGGAKATVLLKIELDRINSSDPNNITGVINNGTFVSALLSNGKTNTLVPTNMSFSGTELVLEAQSFFAPRNTDAERMTQTTSGISSPFDYTITFNDSLTQANSAISPGWDNTPVSAAVPFEFKSSLGLLLSLITWGIVTKKE
;
A
#
# COMPACT_ATOMS: atom_id res chain seq x y z
N MET A 1 50.47 -12.36 -70.37
CA MET A 1 49.16 -12.14 -71.01
C MET A 1 48.16 -13.08 -70.32
N PHE A 2 47.11 -12.53 -69.70
CA PHE A 2 45.86 -13.17 -69.21
C PHE A 2 45.97 -14.23 -68.08
N SER A 3 45.04 -14.44 -67.15
CA SER A 3 43.72 -13.86 -66.74
C SER A 3 43.35 -14.56 -65.42
N ILE A 4 43.02 -13.88 -64.31
CA ILE A 4 41.68 -13.61 -63.74
C ILE A 4 40.60 -14.73 -63.81
N SER A 5 40.10 -15.08 -62.61
CA SER A 5 38.73 -15.48 -62.15
C SER A 5 38.10 -16.79 -62.64
N THR A 6 37.50 -17.58 -61.71
CA THR A 6 36.04 -17.80 -61.67
C THR A 6 35.56 -18.37 -60.32
N ILE A 7 34.49 -17.74 -59.85
CA ILE A 7 33.63 -17.97 -58.68
C ILE A 7 32.82 -19.28 -58.79
N LYS A 8 32.61 -19.99 -57.67
CA LYS A 8 31.41 -20.85 -57.50
C LYS A 8 30.58 -20.35 -56.32
N HIS A 9 29.35 -19.99 -56.65
CA HIS A 9 28.29 -19.51 -55.77
C HIS A 9 27.91 -20.56 -54.72
N LEU A 10 27.79 -20.14 -53.46
CA LEU A 10 26.94 -20.81 -52.47
C LEU A 10 25.82 -19.84 -52.09
N PHE A 11 24.63 -20.17 -52.56
CA PHE A 11 23.36 -19.57 -52.17
C PHE A 11 23.05 -20.05 -50.74
N ILE A 12 22.97 -19.14 -49.76
CA ILE A 12 22.29 -19.43 -48.49
C ILE A 12 21.19 -18.39 -48.33
N LEU A 13 19.96 -18.89 -48.25
CA LEU A 13 18.74 -18.14 -48.07
C LEU A 13 18.82 -17.26 -46.82
N GLY A 14 18.32 -16.03 -46.97
CA GLY A 14 18.00 -15.17 -45.83
C GLY A 14 16.88 -15.79 -45.01
N THR A 15 17.13 -15.96 -43.73
CA THR A 15 16.09 -15.98 -42.70
C THR A 15 16.22 -14.68 -41.95
N ALA A 16 15.25 -13.79 -42.14
CA ALA A 16 15.01 -12.67 -41.26
C ALA A 16 14.82 -13.24 -39.86
N VAL A 17 15.80 -13.02 -38.97
CA VAL A 17 15.57 -13.13 -37.53
C VAL A 17 14.67 -11.95 -37.22
N THR A 18 13.36 -12.21 -37.21
CA THR A 18 12.37 -11.22 -36.77
C THR A 18 12.73 -10.80 -35.36
N ALA A 19 12.71 -9.49 -35.14
CA ALA A 19 12.92 -8.81 -33.87
C ALA A 19 11.75 -9.10 -32.89
N SER A 20 11.45 -10.38 -32.65
CA SER A 20 10.34 -10.88 -31.84
C SER A 20 10.80 -11.52 -30.53
N VAL A 21 12.06 -11.34 -30.14
CA VAL A 21 12.61 -11.87 -28.86
C VAL A 21 12.92 -10.77 -27.84
N ILE A 22 12.46 -9.53 -28.07
CA ILE A 22 12.63 -8.42 -27.12
C ILE A 22 11.27 -7.77 -26.86
N ALA A 23 10.38 -8.51 -26.19
CA ALA A 23 9.18 -7.94 -25.55
C ALA A 23 8.66 -8.89 -24.47
N ALA A 24 9.55 -9.29 -23.56
CA ALA A 24 9.17 -9.73 -22.24
C ALA A 24 10.23 -9.19 -21.29
N GLU A 25 10.34 -7.86 -21.23
CA GLU A 25 10.80 -7.28 -19.97
C GLU A 25 9.74 -7.70 -18.96
N SER A 26 10.07 -8.68 -18.11
CA SER A 26 9.38 -8.81 -16.84
C SER A 26 9.56 -7.47 -16.15
N ALA A 27 8.58 -6.58 -16.29
CA ALA A 27 8.49 -5.39 -15.50
C ALA A 27 8.61 -5.86 -14.06
N ILE A 28 9.68 -5.45 -13.38
CA ILE A 28 9.82 -5.70 -11.95
C ILE A 28 8.60 -5.04 -11.34
N ALA A 29 7.73 -5.82 -10.72
CA ALA A 29 6.54 -5.29 -10.06
C ALA A 29 7.02 -4.28 -9.01
N VAL A 30 6.72 -3.01 -9.25
CA VAL A 30 7.03 -1.93 -8.32
C VAL A 30 5.80 -1.73 -7.48
N SER A 31 5.96 -1.85 -6.15
CA SER A 31 4.86 -1.57 -5.25
C SER A 31 4.46 -0.10 -5.34
N THR A 32 3.16 0.18 -5.39
CA THR A 32 2.63 1.55 -5.43
C THR A 32 1.74 1.82 -4.22
N PHE A 33 1.80 3.04 -3.69
CA PHE A 33 1.04 3.49 -2.53
C PHE A 33 0.26 4.76 -2.88
N GLY A 34 -0.99 4.84 -2.42
CA GLY A 34 -1.84 6.02 -2.55
C GLY A 34 -2.65 6.26 -1.28
N ILE A 35 -2.83 7.52 -0.89
CA ILE A 35 -3.57 7.90 0.31
C ILE A 35 -4.42 9.16 0.10
N ASN A 36 -5.62 9.14 0.66
CA ASN A 36 -6.53 10.27 0.74
C ASN A 36 -6.23 11.09 2.00
N ASN A 37 -5.70 12.31 1.84
CA ASN A 37 -5.50 13.23 2.96
C ASN A 37 -6.80 13.91 3.45
N ASP A 38 -7.83 13.91 2.60
CA ASP A 38 -9.17 14.43 2.88
C ASP A 38 -10.22 13.39 2.47
N VAL A 39 -11.49 13.60 2.86
CA VAL A 39 -12.59 12.72 2.42
C VAL A 39 -12.81 12.88 0.92
N LYS A 40 -12.39 11.87 0.14
CA LYS A 40 -12.67 11.78 -1.29
C LYS A 40 -13.93 10.97 -1.51
N LYS A 41 -14.92 11.59 -2.17
CA LYS A 41 -16.23 11.00 -2.38
C LYS A 41 -16.42 10.62 -3.84
N PHE A 42 -16.99 9.45 -4.07
CA PHE A 42 -17.46 9.03 -5.38
C PHE A 42 -18.51 7.92 -5.25
N THR A 43 -19.16 7.62 -6.36
CA THR A 43 -20.24 6.64 -6.48
C THR A 43 -19.87 5.54 -7.46
N ALA A 44 -20.62 4.43 -7.43
CA ALA A 44 -20.47 3.36 -8.41
C ALA A 44 -20.91 3.76 -9.82
N THR A 45 -21.22 5.02 -10.14
CA THR A 45 -21.49 5.45 -11.52
C THR A 45 -20.43 6.40 -12.07
N ASP A 46 -19.51 6.88 -11.24
CA ASP A 46 -18.46 7.79 -11.67
C ASP A 46 -17.42 7.06 -12.53
N ASN A 47 -16.98 7.71 -13.61
CA ASN A 47 -15.96 7.16 -14.50
C ASN A 47 -14.54 7.51 -14.00
N GLU A 48 -13.52 6.91 -14.61
CA GLU A 48 -12.13 7.09 -14.19
C GLU A 48 -11.68 8.55 -14.28
N ASP A 49 -12.07 9.28 -15.33
CA ASP A 49 -11.73 10.69 -15.53
C ASP A 49 -12.22 11.58 -14.37
N THR A 50 -13.43 11.31 -13.86
CA THR A 50 -13.96 11.99 -12.67
C THR A 50 -13.10 11.72 -11.44
N LEU A 51 -12.72 10.46 -11.19
CA LEU A 51 -11.89 10.10 -10.03
C LEU A 51 -10.49 10.74 -10.11
N ILE A 52 -9.91 10.80 -11.31
CA ILE A 52 -8.63 11.49 -11.56
C ILE A 52 -8.77 12.99 -11.27
N SER A 53 -9.81 13.63 -11.81
CA SER A 53 -10.06 15.06 -11.62
C SER A 53 -10.26 15.42 -10.14
N ASP A 54 -10.93 14.54 -9.39
CA ASP A 54 -11.19 14.74 -7.96
C ASP A 54 -9.98 14.43 -7.07
N GLY A 55 -8.90 13.89 -7.65
CA GLY A 55 -7.68 13.52 -6.94
C GLY A 55 -7.94 12.42 -5.91
N VAL A 56 -8.75 11.42 -6.29
CA VAL A 56 -8.99 10.22 -5.48
C VAL A 56 -7.70 9.41 -5.40
N ALA A 57 -7.35 8.91 -4.22
CA ALA A 57 -6.18 8.05 -4.04
C ALA A 57 -6.24 6.84 -4.98
N VAL A 58 -5.11 6.59 -5.63
CA VAL A 58 -4.96 5.58 -6.66
C VAL A 58 -3.64 4.83 -6.50
N VAL A 59 -3.66 3.54 -6.83
CA VAL A 59 -2.47 2.74 -7.12
C VAL A 59 -2.58 2.21 -8.54
N SER A 60 -1.45 2.13 -9.23
CA SER A 60 -1.39 1.85 -10.65
C SER A 60 -0.37 0.77 -10.95
N ASN A 61 -0.68 -0.09 -11.91
CA ASN A 61 0.27 -1.04 -12.46
C ASN A 61 -0.05 -1.33 -13.93
N GLY A 62 0.83 -0.87 -14.82
CA GLY A 62 0.54 -0.81 -16.25
C GLY A 62 -0.67 0.09 -16.49
N ASN A 63 -1.69 -0.46 -17.16
CA ASN A 63 -2.91 0.27 -17.51
C ASN A 63 -4.07 -0.01 -16.54
N THR A 64 -3.80 -0.71 -15.44
CA THR A 64 -4.78 -0.98 -14.39
C THR A 64 -4.58 0.01 -13.24
N ASN A 65 -5.66 0.66 -12.86
CA ASN A 65 -5.73 1.56 -11.72
C ASN A 65 -6.75 1.05 -10.72
N VAL A 66 -6.46 1.23 -9.43
CA VAL A 66 -7.41 0.95 -8.34
C VAL A 66 -7.55 2.20 -7.49
N TYR A 67 -8.79 2.62 -7.28
CA TYR A 67 -9.15 3.83 -6.54
C TYR A 67 -9.92 3.48 -5.27
N ILE A 68 -9.64 4.24 -4.20
CA ILE A 68 -10.30 4.11 -2.91
C ILE A 68 -10.93 5.42 -2.45
N GLY A 69 -12.12 5.36 -1.85
CA GLY A 69 -12.78 6.54 -1.34
C GLY A 69 -14.01 6.23 -0.51
N THR A 70 -14.97 7.16 -0.53
CA THR A 70 -16.18 7.14 0.30
C THR A 70 -17.43 7.37 -0.55
N ASN A 71 -18.40 6.46 -0.49
CA ASN A 71 -19.73 6.66 -1.00
C ASN A 71 -20.60 7.36 0.06
N GLN A 72 -21.15 8.53 -0.27
CA GLN A 72 -22.05 9.25 0.64
C GLN A 72 -23.49 8.73 0.44
N VAL A 73 -23.92 7.78 1.26
CA VAL A 73 -25.25 7.15 1.11
C VAL A 73 -26.37 8.13 1.45
N ASN A 74 -26.21 8.90 2.52
CA ASN A 74 -27.13 9.97 2.91
C ASN A 74 -26.37 11.01 3.76
N ASN A 75 -27.03 12.02 4.32
CA ASN A 75 -26.35 13.10 5.06
C ASN A 75 -25.57 12.64 6.31
N ASN A 76 -25.89 11.46 6.86
CA ASN A 76 -25.36 10.97 8.13
C ASN A 76 -24.72 9.57 8.01
N ASN A 77 -24.56 9.04 6.78
CA ASN A 77 -23.92 7.74 6.58
C ASN A 77 -22.92 7.78 5.44
N GLN A 78 -21.75 7.23 5.70
CA GLN A 78 -20.63 7.14 4.79
C GLN A 78 -20.17 5.69 4.71
N ASP A 79 -20.11 5.17 3.49
CA ASP A 79 -19.70 3.79 3.23
C ASP A 79 -18.40 3.83 2.43
N PRO A 80 -17.42 2.95 2.70
CA PRO A 80 -16.20 2.87 1.92
C PRO A 80 -16.51 2.29 0.53
N ILE A 81 -15.78 2.76 -0.48
CA ILE A 81 -15.90 2.29 -1.86
C ILE A 81 -14.51 2.07 -2.46
N LEU A 82 -14.37 0.97 -3.21
CA LEU A 82 -13.16 0.61 -3.94
C LEU A 82 -13.54 0.26 -5.38
N THR A 83 -12.78 0.69 -6.38
CA THR A 83 -13.08 0.38 -7.79
C THR A 83 -11.80 0.22 -8.57
N SER A 84 -11.81 -0.63 -9.60
CA SER A 84 -10.70 -0.78 -10.54
C SER A 84 -11.11 -0.47 -11.96
N PHE A 85 -10.18 0.10 -12.71
CA PHE A 85 -10.29 0.37 -14.12
C PHE A 85 -9.07 -0.19 -14.85
N THR A 86 -9.30 -0.75 -16.03
CA THR A 86 -8.27 -1.10 -16.99
C THR A 86 -8.56 -0.36 -18.29
N ASN A 87 -7.61 0.49 -18.73
CA ASN A 87 -7.75 1.33 -19.93
C ASN A 87 -9.04 2.18 -19.93
N GLY A 88 -9.41 2.84 -18.83
CA GLY A 88 -10.65 3.65 -18.76
C GLY A 88 -11.93 2.85 -18.58
N THR A 89 -11.89 1.52 -18.71
CA THR A 89 -13.06 0.65 -18.53
C THR A 89 -13.06 0.07 -17.13
N ARG A 90 -14.20 0.13 -16.44
CA ARG A 90 -14.29 -0.40 -15.09
C ARG A 90 -14.32 -1.92 -15.10
N ASP A 91 -13.44 -2.53 -14.32
CA ASP A 91 -13.38 -3.98 -14.14
C ASP A 91 -14.36 -4.42 -13.04
N TRP A 92 -14.27 -3.77 -11.87
CA TRP A 92 -15.11 -4.06 -10.71
C TRP A 92 -15.25 -2.86 -9.79
N VAL A 93 -16.25 -2.92 -8.91
CA VAL A 93 -16.49 -1.97 -7.82
C VAL A 93 -17.00 -2.72 -6.59
N PHE A 94 -16.43 -2.43 -5.42
CA PHE A 94 -16.95 -2.84 -4.14
C PHE A 94 -17.67 -1.68 -3.48
N THR A 95 -18.98 -1.83 -3.30
CA THR A 95 -19.84 -0.86 -2.58
C THR A 95 -20.43 -1.44 -1.31
N ASP A 96 -20.11 -2.69 -0.99
CA ASP A 96 -20.78 -3.47 0.04
C ASP A 96 -19.87 -3.74 1.25
N ILE A 97 -18.64 -3.24 1.28
CA ILE A 97 -17.60 -3.52 2.30
C ILE A 97 -18.11 -3.24 3.73
N GLU A 98 -18.80 -2.12 3.91
CA GLU A 98 -19.47 -1.70 5.13
C GLU A 98 -20.70 -0.91 4.72
N THR A 99 -21.88 -1.42 5.03
CA THR A 99 -23.18 -0.83 4.63
C THR A 99 -24.13 -0.66 5.81
N THR A 100 -23.59 -0.67 7.03
CA THR A 100 -24.38 -0.45 8.24
C THR A 100 -24.55 1.06 8.49
N GLY A 101 -24.97 1.43 9.70
CA GLY A 101 -25.06 2.84 10.10
C GLY A 101 -23.78 3.41 10.71
N ALA A 102 -22.66 2.68 10.63
CA ALA A 102 -21.35 3.18 11.06
C ALA A 102 -20.74 4.04 9.95
N ASP A 103 -20.13 5.16 10.33
CA ASP A 103 -19.45 6.03 9.37
C ASP A 103 -18.06 5.45 9.06
N ALA A 104 -17.92 4.95 7.84
CA ALA A 104 -16.69 4.37 7.34
C ALA A 104 -16.19 5.03 6.04
N ARG A 105 -14.87 5.00 5.84
CA ARG A 105 -14.20 5.71 4.73
C ARG A 105 -13.02 4.92 4.21
N GLY A 106 -12.85 4.92 2.90
CA GLY A 106 -11.62 4.46 2.25
C GLY A 106 -10.49 5.49 2.33
N ILE A 107 -9.32 5.06 2.83
CA ILE A 107 -8.20 5.94 3.17
C ILE A 107 -7.00 5.72 2.26
N ALA A 108 -6.47 4.50 2.18
CA ALA A 108 -5.21 4.25 1.49
C ALA A 108 -5.19 2.90 0.77
N LEU A 109 -4.32 2.79 -0.22
CA LEU A 109 -4.04 1.59 -0.99
C LEU A 109 -2.54 1.33 -1.04
N LEU A 110 -2.17 0.05 -1.00
CA LEU A 110 -0.84 -0.44 -1.30
C LEU A 110 -1.00 -1.65 -2.22
N TRP A 111 -0.36 -1.62 -3.38
CA TRP A 111 -0.37 -2.75 -4.32
C TRP A 111 1.05 -3.22 -4.57
N ASP A 112 1.28 -4.54 -4.56
CA ASP A 112 2.57 -5.15 -4.91
C ASP A 112 2.88 -5.12 -6.40
N GLY A 113 1.90 -4.77 -7.24
CA GLY A 113 2.00 -4.84 -8.70
C GLY A 113 1.75 -6.24 -9.27
N ASN A 114 1.26 -7.20 -8.48
CA ASN A 114 0.77 -8.49 -8.95
C ASN A 114 -0.63 -8.74 -8.38
N ASN A 115 -0.78 -9.68 -7.46
CA ASN A 115 -2.07 -10.17 -6.97
C ASN A 115 -2.44 -9.58 -5.61
N ASP A 116 -1.52 -8.94 -4.89
CA ASP A 116 -1.74 -8.55 -3.50
C ASP A 116 -1.98 -7.05 -3.39
N LEU A 117 -3.25 -6.68 -3.22
CA LEU A 117 -3.69 -5.33 -2.92
C LEU A 117 -4.12 -5.24 -1.44
N TYR A 118 -3.66 -4.21 -0.75
CA TYR A 118 -4.06 -3.89 0.61
C TYR A 118 -4.77 -2.54 0.63
N ALA A 119 -5.91 -2.50 1.30
CA ALA A 119 -6.70 -1.29 1.48
C ALA A 119 -6.87 -0.96 2.96
N ALA A 120 -6.62 0.30 3.31
CA ALA A 120 -6.88 0.84 4.63
C ALA A 120 -8.17 1.66 4.63
N PHE A 121 -9.00 1.40 5.63
CA PHE A 121 -10.26 2.08 5.89
C PHE A 121 -10.26 2.65 7.30
N THR A 122 -11.18 3.56 7.57
CA THR A 122 -11.56 3.92 8.95
C THR A 122 -13.02 3.61 9.18
N THR A 123 -13.38 3.34 10.43
CA THR A 123 -14.76 3.22 10.90
C THR A 123 -14.89 3.79 12.31
N ASP A 124 -16.02 4.40 12.64
CA ASP A 124 -16.32 4.88 13.99
C ASP A 124 -16.99 3.83 14.90
N GLY A 125 -17.22 2.62 14.37
CA GLY A 125 -17.81 1.52 15.11
C GLY A 125 -18.13 0.30 14.26
N THR A 126 -18.96 -0.56 14.82
CA THR A 126 -19.62 -1.68 14.12
C THR A 126 -21.08 -1.67 14.56
N GLN A 127 -22.01 -1.85 13.63
CA GLN A 127 -23.44 -1.82 13.91
C GLN A 127 -24.15 -2.98 13.21
N GLY A 128 -25.30 -3.41 13.71
CA GLY A 128 -26.12 -4.42 13.02
C GLY A 128 -25.43 -5.77 12.81
N ASP A 129 -25.69 -6.38 11.65
CA ASP A 129 -25.22 -7.71 11.26
C ASP A 129 -23.76 -7.69 10.76
N ALA A 130 -22.96 -8.64 11.24
CA ALA A 130 -21.58 -8.81 10.83
C ALA A 130 -21.43 -9.15 9.34
N SER A 131 -22.46 -9.70 8.68
CA SER A 131 -22.44 -9.94 7.23
C SER A 131 -22.40 -8.64 6.41
N ASN A 132 -22.75 -7.50 7.01
CA ASN A 132 -22.89 -6.23 6.32
C ASN A 132 -21.75 -5.26 6.64
N ASP A 133 -20.74 -5.70 7.41
CA ASP A 133 -19.62 -4.86 7.82
C ASP A 133 -18.26 -5.58 7.77
N PHE A 134 -17.22 -4.89 8.21
CA PHE A 134 -15.85 -5.39 8.24
C PHE A 134 -15.67 -6.71 9.03
N ARG A 135 -16.57 -7.08 9.96
CA ARG A 135 -16.44 -8.30 10.77
C ARG A 135 -16.44 -9.57 9.92
N ARG A 136 -17.14 -9.56 8.77
CA ARG A 136 -17.13 -10.71 7.85
C ARG A 136 -15.76 -10.99 7.23
N PHE A 137 -14.89 -9.98 7.12
CA PHE A 137 -13.55 -10.12 6.56
C PHE A 137 -12.47 -10.28 7.64
N THR A 138 -12.74 -9.79 8.85
CA THR A 138 -11.74 -9.72 9.92
C THR A 138 -11.82 -10.88 10.92
N THR A 139 -12.70 -11.86 10.72
CA THR A 139 -12.91 -12.98 11.68
C THR A 139 -11.61 -13.68 12.11
N ASN A 140 -10.65 -13.83 11.19
CA ASN A 140 -9.34 -14.44 11.46
C ASN A 140 -8.19 -13.43 11.60
N GLY A 141 -8.49 -12.13 11.54
CA GLY A 141 -7.51 -11.06 11.63
C GLY A 141 -6.86 -10.98 13.00
N TRP A 142 -5.68 -10.33 13.06
CA TRP A 142 -4.98 -10.05 14.32
C TRP A 142 -5.89 -9.40 15.37
N LEU A 143 -6.65 -8.38 14.96
CA LEU A 143 -7.85 -7.94 15.67
C LEU A 143 -9.07 -8.23 14.82
N ASN A 144 -9.98 -9.03 15.36
CA ASN A 144 -11.18 -9.49 14.67
C ASN A 144 -12.43 -8.62 14.88
N SER A 145 -12.32 -7.55 15.65
CA SER A 145 -13.44 -6.66 15.93
C SER A 145 -12.98 -5.25 16.29
N TYR A 146 -13.91 -4.31 16.22
CA TYR A 146 -13.73 -2.96 16.73
C TYR A 146 -13.46 -2.94 18.25
N GLY A 147 -13.79 -3.99 18.99
CA GLY A 147 -13.60 -4.07 20.44
C GLY A 147 -14.66 -3.29 21.24
N GLN A 148 -14.30 -2.86 22.45
CA GLN A 148 -15.21 -2.11 23.32
C GLN A 148 -15.41 -0.70 22.75
N GLY A 149 -16.58 -0.48 22.16
CA GLY A 149 -17.04 0.76 21.50
C GLY A 149 -16.58 2.09 22.12
N GLY A 150 -16.59 3.16 21.32
CA GLY A 150 -16.28 4.51 21.81
C GLY A 150 -16.62 5.67 20.88
N GLY A 151 -17.08 5.40 19.64
CA GLY A 151 -17.35 6.41 18.62
C GLY A 151 -16.07 7.02 18.01
N ALA A 152 -14.90 6.52 18.41
CA ALA A 152 -13.61 6.94 17.88
C ALA A 152 -13.28 6.19 16.58
N LYS A 153 -12.40 6.73 15.75
CA LYS A 153 -12.13 6.14 14.42
C LYS A 153 -11.05 5.07 14.50
N ALA A 154 -11.43 3.80 14.41
CA ALA A 154 -10.50 2.70 14.26
C ALA A 154 -10.10 2.55 12.78
N THR A 155 -8.90 2.02 12.54
CA THR A 155 -8.46 1.60 11.21
C THR A 155 -8.90 0.16 10.95
N VAL A 156 -9.22 -0.16 9.70
CA VAL A 156 -9.38 -1.53 9.22
C VAL A 156 -8.50 -1.74 8.00
N LEU A 157 -7.74 -2.82 7.98
CA LEU A 157 -6.96 -3.26 6.82
C LEU A 157 -7.68 -4.44 6.18
N LEU A 158 -7.86 -4.41 4.86
CA LEU A 158 -8.34 -5.55 4.09
C LEU A 158 -7.28 -5.94 3.05
N LYS A 159 -7.07 -7.25 2.88
CA LYS A 159 -6.31 -7.83 1.77
C LYS A 159 -7.28 -8.24 0.67
N ILE A 160 -7.04 -7.73 -0.52
CA ILE A 160 -7.77 -8.01 -1.75
C ILE A 160 -6.83 -8.78 -2.67
N GLU A 161 -7.21 -10.00 -2.99
CA GLU A 161 -6.53 -10.79 -4.02
C GLU A 161 -7.08 -10.39 -5.39
N LEU A 162 -6.19 -9.97 -6.28
CA LEU A 162 -6.50 -9.65 -7.66
C LEU A 162 -6.20 -10.87 -8.52
N ASP A 163 -7.23 -11.51 -9.05
CA ASP A 163 -7.05 -12.59 -10.02
C ASP A 163 -6.80 -11.98 -11.40
N ARG A 164 -5.53 -12.00 -11.79
CA ARG A 164 -5.07 -11.63 -13.14
C ARG A 164 -4.79 -12.85 -14.02
N ILE A 165 -4.74 -14.05 -13.45
CA ILE A 165 -4.18 -15.26 -14.09
C ILE A 165 -5.27 -16.20 -14.60
N ASN A 166 -6.42 -16.32 -13.92
CA ASN A 166 -7.53 -17.16 -14.39
C ASN A 166 -8.54 -16.40 -15.25
N SER A 167 -8.33 -15.10 -15.46
CA SER A 167 -9.12 -14.37 -16.44
C SER A 167 -8.65 -14.70 -17.85
N SER A 168 -9.51 -15.36 -18.64
CA SER A 168 -9.29 -15.58 -20.07
C SER A 168 -9.24 -14.27 -20.87
N ASP A 169 -9.57 -13.14 -20.25
CA ASP A 169 -9.46 -11.80 -20.80
C ASP A 169 -8.43 -10.99 -19.98
N PRO A 170 -7.26 -10.62 -20.54
CA PRO A 170 -6.28 -9.80 -19.83
C PRO A 170 -6.79 -8.41 -19.46
N ASN A 171 -7.98 -8.02 -19.93
CA ASN A 171 -8.67 -6.76 -19.59
C ASN A 171 -9.77 -6.94 -18.54
N ASN A 172 -9.94 -8.12 -17.95
CA ASN A 172 -10.95 -8.36 -16.94
C ASN A 172 -10.28 -8.89 -15.67
N ILE A 173 -9.89 -7.98 -14.79
CA ILE A 173 -9.33 -8.31 -13.48
C ILE A 173 -10.50 -8.51 -12.52
N THR A 174 -10.44 -9.49 -11.63
CA THR A 174 -11.43 -9.61 -10.54
C THR A 174 -10.74 -9.43 -9.19
N GLY A 175 -11.39 -8.75 -8.25
CA GLY A 175 -10.94 -8.67 -6.87
C GLY A 175 -11.76 -9.58 -5.95
N VAL A 176 -11.10 -10.22 -4.98
CA VAL A 176 -11.75 -10.94 -3.88
C VAL A 176 -11.16 -10.49 -2.55
N ILE A 177 -12.00 -10.08 -1.62
CA ILE A 177 -11.57 -9.72 -0.26
C ILE A 177 -11.54 -11.00 0.58
N ASN A 178 -10.34 -11.45 0.92
CA ASN A 178 -10.16 -12.72 1.62
C ASN A 178 -10.03 -12.53 3.13
N ASN A 179 -9.21 -11.56 3.54
CA ASN A 179 -8.82 -11.36 4.92
C ASN A 179 -8.82 -9.88 5.29
N GLY A 180 -8.91 -9.60 6.58
CA GLY A 180 -8.70 -8.27 7.12
C GLY A 180 -8.37 -8.30 8.60
N THR A 181 -8.01 -7.14 9.15
CA THR A 181 -7.82 -6.93 10.58
C THR A 181 -8.23 -5.51 10.96
N PHE A 182 -8.76 -5.34 12.16
CA PHE A 182 -8.82 -4.02 12.79
C PHE A 182 -7.42 -3.60 13.26
N VAL A 183 -7.21 -2.29 13.39
CA VAL A 183 -6.05 -1.67 14.03
C VAL A 183 -6.54 -0.46 14.81
N SER A 184 -6.26 -0.40 16.11
CA SER A 184 -6.79 0.64 16.99
C SER A 184 -5.84 1.03 18.10
N ALA A 185 -6.03 2.23 18.63
CA ALA A 185 -5.50 2.64 19.91
C ALA A 185 -6.46 2.24 21.05
N LEU A 186 -5.97 2.27 22.29
CA LEU A 186 -6.75 1.96 23.49
C LEU A 186 -6.70 3.07 24.55
N LEU A 187 -7.87 3.35 25.10
CA LEU A 187 -8.00 4.06 26.37
C LEU A 187 -7.56 3.16 27.54
N SER A 188 -7.28 3.78 28.69
CA SER A 188 -6.91 3.06 29.92
C SER A 188 -8.02 2.13 30.44
N ASN A 189 -9.28 2.39 30.04
CA ASN A 189 -10.43 1.54 30.37
C ASN A 189 -10.69 0.43 29.32
N GLY A 190 -9.77 0.21 28.38
CA GLY A 190 -9.90 -0.83 27.35
C GLY A 190 -10.80 -0.48 26.17
N LYS A 191 -11.38 0.73 26.12
CA LYS A 191 -12.17 1.18 24.97
C LYS A 191 -11.30 1.54 23.78
N THR A 192 -11.79 1.21 22.59
CA THR A 192 -11.17 1.54 21.32
C THR A 192 -11.10 3.04 21.11
N ASN A 193 -9.98 3.50 20.55
CA ASN A 193 -9.73 4.88 20.23
C ASN A 193 -8.97 5.07 18.92
N THR A 194 -8.85 6.32 18.51
CA THR A 194 -8.45 6.74 17.18
C THR A 194 -7.02 6.33 16.84
N LEU A 195 -6.89 5.70 15.69
CA LEU A 195 -5.62 5.42 15.02
C LEU A 195 -5.80 5.72 13.53
N VAL A 196 -4.93 6.57 12.98
CA VAL A 196 -5.03 7.07 11.61
C VAL A 196 -3.85 6.58 10.78
N PRO A 197 -4.06 5.87 9.66
CA PRO A 197 -2.99 5.45 8.77
C PRO A 197 -2.28 6.66 8.16
N THR A 198 -0.95 6.61 8.05
CA THR A 198 -0.15 7.63 7.37
C THR A 198 0.65 7.06 6.21
N ASN A 199 1.04 5.79 6.28
CA ASN A 199 1.76 5.11 5.21
C ASN A 199 1.50 3.60 5.24
N MET A 200 1.65 2.94 4.10
CA MET A 200 1.74 1.49 4.00
C MET A 200 2.89 1.10 3.07
N SER A 201 3.61 0.05 3.39
CA SER A 201 4.70 -0.46 2.56
C SER A 201 4.90 -1.97 2.74
N PHE A 202 5.72 -2.56 1.88
CA PHE A 202 6.12 -3.96 2.01
C PHE A 202 7.51 -4.08 2.64
N SER A 203 7.67 -5.05 3.52
CA SER A 203 8.97 -5.56 3.98
C SER A 203 9.05 -7.05 3.65
N GLY A 204 9.60 -7.37 2.48
CA GLY A 204 9.46 -8.72 1.91
C GLY A 204 8.00 -9.02 1.59
N THR A 205 7.44 -10.07 2.21
CA THR A 205 6.01 -10.45 2.08
C THR A 205 5.13 -9.85 3.18
N GLU A 206 5.71 -9.07 4.10
CA GLU A 206 4.98 -8.50 5.22
C GLU A 206 4.42 -7.12 4.86
N LEU A 207 3.22 -6.82 5.38
CA LEU A 207 2.64 -5.48 5.30
C LEU A 207 3.12 -4.66 6.49
N VAL A 208 3.73 -3.51 6.22
CA VAL A 208 4.07 -2.50 7.23
C VAL A 208 3.04 -1.38 7.16
N LEU A 209 2.35 -1.13 8.26
CA LEU A 209 1.49 0.03 8.46
C LEU A 209 2.21 1.04 9.37
N GLU A 210 2.32 2.28 8.91
CA GLU A 210 2.65 3.42 9.74
C GLU A 210 1.40 4.24 10.01
N ALA A 211 1.23 4.68 11.25
CA ALA A 211 0.04 5.36 11.71
C ALA A 211 0.33 6.36 12.83
N GLN A 212 -0.64 7.26 13.03
CA GLN A 212 -0.73 8.18 14.15
C GLN A 212 -1.75 7.65 15.15
N SER A 213 -1.27 7.26 16.33
CA SER A 213 -2.10 6.75 17.42
C SER A 213 -2.45 7.89 18.39
N PHE A 214 -3.74 8.20 18.58
CA PHE A 214 -4.14 9.29 19.47
C PHE A 214 -4.15 8.89 20.96
N PHE A 215 -4.07 7.60 21.22
CA PHE A 215 -4.01 7.02 22.55
C PHE A 215 -2.99 5.89 22.56
N ALA A 216 -3.02 5.02 23.58
CA ALA A 216 -2.03 3.96 23.67
C ALA A 216 -2.12 3.03 22.45
N PRO A 217 -1.04 2.87 21.69
CA PRO A 217 -0.99 1.85 20.66
C PRO A 217 -1.07 0.45 21.28
N ARG A 218 -1.11 -0.58 20.42
CA ARG A 218 -1.20 -1.98 20.85
C ARG A 218 0.08 -2.74 20.56
N ASN A 219 0.41 -3.68 21.45
CA ASN A 219 1.44 -4.69 21.26
C ASN A 219 0.99 -5.78 20.28
N THR A 220 1.91 -6.63 19.82
CA THR A 220 1.59 -7.73 18.89
C THR A 220 0.63 -8.78 19.48
N ASP A 221 0.52 -8.86 20.81
CA ASP A 221 -0.47 -9.66 21.53
C ASP A 221 -1.84 -8.97 21.66
N ALA A 222 -2.06 -7.87 20.94
CA ALA A 222 -3.24 -7.01 20.96
C ALA A 222 -3.46 -6.21 22.25
N GLU A 223 -2.61 -6.37 23.26
CA GLU A 223 -2.72 -5.65 24.53
C GLU A 223 -2.27 -4.19 24.39
N ARG A 224 -2.73 -3.36 25.33
CA ARG A 224 -2.39 -1.93 25.37
C ARG A 224 -0.90 -1.76 25.71
N MET A 225 -0.18 -0.95 24.94
CA MET A 225 1.19 -0.56 25.27
C MET A 225 1.25 0.31 26.54
N THR A 226 2.36 0.23 27.28
CA THR A 226 2.62 1.09 28.45
C THR A 226 3.58 2.22 28.09
N GLN A 227 3.17 3.46 28.36
CA GLN A 227 4.03 4.62 28.12
C GLN A 227 5.17 4.62 29.16
N THR A 228 6.41 4.56 28.68
CA THR A 228 7.63 4.50 29.53
C THR A 228 8.41 5.81 29.53
N THR A 229 8.13 6.71 28.58
CA THR A 229 8.81 8.01 28.46
C THR A 229 7.88 9.16 28.83
N SER A 230 8.31 9.99 29.77
CA SER A 230 7.61 11.23 30.15
C SER A 230 7.79 12.32 29.08
N GLY A 231 6.77 13.15 28.89
CA GLY A 231 6.86 14.36 28.06
C GLY A 231 6.57 14.16 26.56
N ILE A 232 6.22 12.95 26.13
CA ILE A 232 5.65 12.71 24.79
C ILE A 232 4.13 12.95 24.83
N SER A 233 3.58 13.45 23.73
CA SER A 233 2.16 13.82 23.59
C SER A 233 1.54 13.20 22.34
N SER A 234 0.24 12.91 22.39
CA SER A 234 -0.55 12.46 21.24
C SER A 234 -0.57 13.51 20.12
N PRO A 235 -0.63 13.09 18.84
CA PRO A 235 -0.59 11.69 18.40
C PRO A 235 0.82 11.08 18.51
N PHE A 236 0.89 9.76 18.66
CA PHE A 236 2.13 9.00 18.77
C PHE A 236 2.39 8.25 17.47
N ASP A 237 3.64 8.31 16.98
CA ASP A 237 4.08 7.48 15.87
C ASP A 237 3.95 6.01 16.24
N TYR A 238 3.34 5.23 15.34
CA TYR A 238 3.14 3.81 15.52
C TYR A 238 3.43 3.07 14.22
N THR A 239 4.27 2.06 14.30
CA THR A 239 4.56 1.15 13.19
C THR A 239 4.19 -0.26 13.60
N ILE A 240 3.37 -0.93 12.81
CA ILE A 240 3.00 -2.33 13.01
C ILE A 240 3.23 -3.09 11.71
N THR A 241 3.87 -4.26 11.83
CA THR A 241 4.13 -5.15 10.71
C THR A 241 3.26 -6.39 10.85
N PHE A 242 2.52 -6.72 9.80
CA PHE A 242 1.65 -7.88 9.73
C PHE A 242 2.24 -8.96 8.82
N ASN A 243 1.90 -10.21 9.12
CA ASN A 243 2.04 -11.25 8.11
C ASN A 243 1.14 -10.94 6.90
N ASP A 244 1.45 -11.55 5.75
CA ASP A 244 0.71 -11.36 4.49
C ASP A 244 -0.81 -11.54 4.64
N SER A 245 -1.23 -12.51 5.45
CA SER A 245 -2.65 -12.81 5.67
C SER A 245 -3.37 -11.87 6.63
N LEU A 246 -2.69 -10.89 7.24
CA LEU A 246 -3.21 -9.99 8.29
C LEU A 246 -3.72 -10.69 9.57
N THR A 247 -3.42 -11.98 9.74
CA THR A 247 -3.89 -12.78 10.89
C THR A 247 -3.02 -12.59 12.12
N GLN A 248 -1.81 -12.03 11.96
CA GLN A 248 -0.85 -11.82 13.02
C GLN A 248 -0.06 -10.54 12.83
N ALA A 249 0.15 -9.80 13.91
CA ALA A 249 1.16 -8.75 14.00
C ALA A 249 2.51 -9.37 14.41
N ASN A 250 3.52 -9.21 13.57
CA ASN A 250 4.87 -9.73 13.77
C ASN A 250 5.76 -8.76 14.54
N SER A 251 5.52 -7.45 14.40
CA SER A 251 6.16 -6.42 15.20
C SER A 251 5.21 -5.24 15.42
N ALA A 252 5.35 -4.55 16.56
CA ALA A 252 4.63 -3.32 16.87
C ALA A 252 5.55 -2.40 17.66
N ILE A 253 5.75 -1.18 17.19
CA ILE A 253 6.74 -0.23 17.72
C ILE A 253 6.09 1.14 17.85
N SER A 254 6.25 1.76 19.02
CA SER A 254 5.93 3.17 19.22
C SER A 254 7.00 3.82 20.10
N PRO A 255 7.75 4.82 19.61
CA PRO A 255 8.79 5.48 20.39
C PRO A 255 8.25 6.03 21.73
N GLY A 256 8.91 5.67 22.83
CA GLY A 256 8.53 6.06 24.19
C GLY A 256 7.49 5.16 24.87
N TRP A 257 7.15 4.02 24.25
CA TRP A 257 6.27 2.98 24.77
C TRP A 257 7.01 1.65 24.92
N ASP A 258 6.68 0.88 25.96
CA ASP A 258 7.23 -0.45 26.28
C ASP A 258 8.76 -0.55 26.15
N ASN A 259 9.45 0.49 26.65
CA ASN A 259 10.90 0.65 26.60
C ASN A 259 11.51 0.84 25.20
N THR A 260 10.69 1.07 24.18
CA THR A 260 11.16 1.54 22.88
C THR A 260 11.75 2.94 23.06
N PRO A 261 13.05 3.16 22.79
CA PRO A 261 13.64 4.48 22.92
C PRO A 261 12.96 5.48 21.99
N VAL A 262 12.71 6.69 22.47
CA VAL A 262 12.54 7.84 21.57
C VAL A 262 13.86 8.03 20.83
N SER A 263 13.92 7.74 19.54
CA SER A 263 15.08 8.14 18.76
C SER A 263 15.21 9.64 18.92
N ALA A 264 16.31 10.11 19.53
CA ALA A 264 16.65 11.52 19.43
C ALA A 264 16.64 11.84 17.93
N ALA A 265 15.96 12.91 17.53
CA ALA A 265 16.14 13.45 16.19
C ALA A 265 17.65 13.71 16.06
N VAL A 266 18.37 12.81 15.38
CA VAL A 266 19.71 13.13 14.91
C VAL A 266 19.47 14.28 13.95
N PRO A 267 19.98 15.51 14.21
CA PRO A 267 19.90 16.56 13.23
C PRO A 267 20.52 16.00 11.96
N PHE A 268 19.72 15.88 10.92
CA PHE A 268 20.14 15.40 9.62
C PHE A 268 21.04 16.50 9.03
N GLU A 269 22.31 16.53 9.45
CA GLU A 269 23.32 17.30 8.72
C GLU A 269 23.46 16.65 7.35
N PHE A 270 22.91 17.33 6.34
CA PHE A 270 23.31 17.13 4.96
C PHE A 270 24.83 17.40 4.85
N LYS A 271 25.66 16.40 5.11
CA LYS A 271 26.99 16.36 4.50
C LYS A 271 26.76 16.02 3.03
N SER A 272 26.55 17.06 2.23
CA SER A 272 26.52 16.93 0.79
C SER A 272 27.78 16.19 0.35
N SER A 273 27.60 15.07 -0.36
CA SER A 273 28.67 14.22 -0.88
C SER A 273 29.40 14.84 -2.08
N LEU A 274 29.36 16.17 -2.25
CA LEU A 274 30.09 16.89 -3.29
C LEU A 274 31.59 17.11 -2.96
N GLY A 275 32.11 16.50 -1.89
CA GLY A 275 33.50 16.68 -1.44
C GLY A 275 34.49 15.57 -1.83
N LEU A 276 34.10 14.54 -2.59
CA LEU A 276 34.91 13.33 -2.77
C LEU A 276 35.34 13.02 -4.21
N LEU A 277 35.37 14.02 -5.10
CA LEU A 277 35.72 13.83 -6.52
C LEU A 277 36.79 14.79 -7.06
N LEU A 278 37.68 15.30 -6.21
CA LEU A 278 38.82 16.10 -6.67
C LEU A 278 40.11 15.84 -5.85
N SER A 279 40.62 14.61 -5.85
CA SER A 279 42.01 14.35 -5.41
C SER A 279 42.72 13.18 -6.12
N LEU A 280 42.29 12.81 -7.33
CA LEU A 280 43.00 11.86 -8.18
C LEU A 280 43.10 12.43 -9.59
N ILE A 281 43.96 13.43 -9.78
CA ILE A 281 44.73 13.74 -11.00
C ILE A 281 45.73 14.81 -10.56
N THR A 282 46.90 14.40 -10.09
CA THR A 282 48.20 15.06 -10.35
C THR A 282 49.28 14.30 -9.58
N TRP A 283 50.17 13.67 -10.37
CA TRP A 283 51.59 13.36 -10.12
C TRP A 283 51.94 11.97 -10.65
N GLY A 284 52.30 11.96 -11.93
CA GLY A 284 52.84 10.80 -12.60
C GLY A 284 53.23 11.16 -14.02
N ILE A 285 54.30 11.94 -14.19
CA ILE A 285 55.31 11.84 -15.26
C ILE A 285 56.53 12.63 -14.76
N VAL A 286 57.53 11.89 -14.30
CA VAL A 286 58.93 12.35 -14.23
C VAL A 286 59.58 11.90 -15.52
N THR A 287 59.87 12.83 -16.43
CA THR A 287 60.77 12.58 -17.56
C THR A 287 62.19 12.93 -17.14
N LYS A 288 63.05 11.91 -17.09
CA LYS A 288 64.51 12.06 -17.08
C LYS A 288 64.94 12.75 -18.39
N LYS A 289 65.81 13.75 -18.27
CA LYS A 289 66.76 14.14 -19.33
C LYS A 289 68.14 13.68 -18.89
N GLU A 290 68.75 12.82 -19.69
CA GLU A 290 70.19 12.81 -19.95
C GLU A 290 70.40 13.47 -21.32
#